data_AF-A0A0C1EJE9-F1
#
_entry.id   AF-A0A0C1EJE9-F1
#
_cell.length_a   1.000
_cell.length_b   1.000
_cell.length_c   1.000
_cell.angle_alpha   90.00
_cell.angle_beta   90.00
_cell.angle_gamma   90.00
#
_symmetry.space_group_name_H-M   'P 1'
#
loop_
_entity.id
_entity.type
_entity.pdbx_description
1 polymer ?
#
loop_
_entity_poly.entity_id
_entity_poly.type
_entity_poly.pdbx_seq_one_letter_code
_entity_poly.pdbx_strand_id
1 'polypeptide(L)'
;MNFFLKNGRKMPQDILDIYTDYLICQNQHATAIGLSNLLEGEISHDQITRFLNRNDYGSKDLWQYVKADVRRHEQTKGGVLIIDDAIEEKPYTDENEIVSWHFSHAKGRCVKGINILSCLVGYVEIALPIGYEVISKDLHFCDVKTRKEKRHCYKRFRQRC
;
A
#
# COMPACT_ATOMS: atom_id res chain seq x y z
N MET A 1 32.20 16.37 -14.91
CA MET A 1 31.82 15.83 -13.57
C MET A 1 30.54 16.52 -13.16
N ASN A 2 29.60 15.80 -12.55
CA ASN A 2 28.21 16.17 -12.20
C ASN A 2 27.11 15.65 -13.15
N PHE A 3 27.11 14.33 -13.26
CA PHE A 3 25.93 13.51 -13.52
C PHE A 3 25.36 13.13 -12.14
N PHE A 4 24.31 13.81 -11.65
CA PHE A 4 23.34 13.31 -10.63
C PHE A 4 22.45 14.46 -10.12
N LEU A 5 21.46 14.86 -10.90
CA LEU A 5 20.21 15.41 -10.36
C LEU A 5 19.09 14.70 -11.12
N LYS A 6 18.75 13.48 -10.66
CA LYS A 6 17.52 12.82 -11.09
C LYS A 6 16.37 13.69 -10.59
N ASN A 7 15.82 14.47 -11.52
CA ASN A 7 14.54 15.16 -11.40
C ASN A 7 13.56 14.30 -10.61
N GLY A 8 13.00 14.85 -9.53
CA GLY A 8 11.78 14.32 -8.93
C GLY A 8 10.68 14.38 -9.98
N ARG A 9 10.47 13.27 -10.68
CA ARG A 9 9.45 13.17 -11.73
C ARG A 9 8.10 13.04 -11.05
N LYS A 10 7.24 14.04 -11.25
CA LYS A 10 5.83 14.00 -10.88
C LYS A 10 5.16 12.76 -11.48
N MET A 11 4.25 12.17 -10.71
CA MET A 11 3.31 11.15 -11.18
C MET A 11 2.60 11.66 -12.45
N PRO A 12 2.40 10.83 -13.49
CA PRO A 12 1.49 11.14 -14.59
C PRO A 12 0.08 11.33 -14.04
N GLN A 13 -0.26 12.59 -13.76
CA GLN A 13 -1.41 12.95 -12.93
C GLN A 13 -2.73 12.57 -13.62
N ASP A 14 -2.81 12.74 -14.94
CA ASP A 14 -4.02 12.49 -15.73
C ASP A 14 -4.48 11.01 -15.70
N ILE A 15 -3.57 10.05 -15.86
CA ILE A 15 -3.93 8.62 -15.84
C ILE A 15 -4.25 8.16 -14.40
N LEU A 16 -3.52 8.69 -13.42
CA LEU A 16 -3.76 8.39 -12.02
C LEU A 16 -5.15 8.85 -11.59
N ASP A 17 -5.50 10.10 -11.88
CA ASP A 17 -6.77 10.71 -11.48
C ASP A 17 -7.95 9.95 -12.11
N ILE A 18 -7.90 9.65 -13.41
CA ILE A 18 -8.94 8.87 -14.10
C ILE A 18 -9.06 7.45 -13.52
N TYR A 19 -7.93 6.80 -13.24
CA TYR A 19 -7.93 5.46 -12.67
C TYR A 19 -8.47 5.45 -11.24
N THR A 20 -8.12 6.44 -10.42
CA THR A 20 -8.62 6.61 -9.06
C THR A 20 -10.12 6.88 -9.04
N ASP A 21 -10.62 7.78 -9.89
CA ASP A 21 -12.06 8.05 -10.01
C ASP A 21 -12.83 6.80 -10.42
N TYR A 22 -12.29 6.03 -11.37
CA TYR A 22 -12.87 4.75 -11.74
C TYR A 22 -12.93 3.76 -10.56
N LEU A 23 -11.85 3.66 -9.78
CA LEU A 23 -11.80 2.78 -8.60
C LEU A 23 -12.80 3.20 -7.53
N ILE A 24 -13.05 4.51 -7.37
CA ILE A 24 -14.03 5.04 -6.40
C ILE A 24 -15.46 4.78 -6.88
N CYS A 25 -15.73 4.94 -8.17
CA CYS A 25 -17.07 4.77 -8.74
C CYS A 25 -17.47 3.30 -8.93
N GLN A 26 -16.51 2.39 -9.10
CA GLN A 26 -16.79 0.99 -9.39
C GLN A 26 -17.05 0.20 -8.11
N ASN A 27 -18.29 -0.27 -7.92
CA ASN A 27 -18.71 -1.04 -6.74
C ASN A 27 -18.49 -2.55 -6.84
N GLN A 28 -18.01 -3.05 -7.99
CA GLN A 28 -17.85 -4.50 -8.24
C GLN A 28 -16.40 -4.88 -8.56
N HIS A 29 -16.10 -5.18 -9.83
CA HIS A 29 -14.79 -5.64 -10.25
C HIS A 29 -14.03 -4.52 -10.95
N ALA A 30 -13.06 -3.95 -10.23
CA ALA A 30 -12.10 -3.01 -10.79
C ALA A 30 -11.14 -3.73 -11.75
N THR A 31 -11.53 -3.86 -13.02
CA THR A 31 -10.68 -4.41 -14.08
C THR A 31 -10.23 -3.30 -15.03
N ALA A 32 -8.99 -3.39 -15.52
CA ALA A 32 -8.45 -2.44 -16.52
C ALA A 32 -9.21 -2.52 -17.86
N ILE A 33 -9.75 -3.69 -18.20
CA ILE A 33 -10.63 -3.89 -19.36
C ILE A 33 -11.95 -3.14 -19.15
N GLY A 34 -12.54 -3.20 -17.95
CA GLY A 34 -13.75 -2.46 -17.62
C GLY A 34 -13.59 -0.95 -17.75
N LEU A 35 -12.45 -0.41 -17.33
CA LEU A 35 -12.14 1.01 -17.52
C LEU A 35 -11.95 1.37 -19.00
N SER A 36 -11.22 0.54 -19.74
CA SER A 36 -10.98 0.79 -21.17
C SER A 36 -12.30 0.80 -21.97
N ASN A 37 -13.22 -0.11 -21.63
CA ASN A 37 -14.56 -0.14 -22.23
C ASN A 37 -15.40 1.08 -21.84
N LEU A 38 -15.27 1.57 -20.59
CA LEU A 38 -15.99 2.76 -20.12
C LEU A 38 -15.51 4.03 -20.83
N LEU A 39 -14.23 4.10 -21.19
CA LEU A 39 -13.63 5.22 -21.91
C LEU A 39 -13.60 5.01 -23.43
N GLU A 40 -14.39 4.06 -23.96
CA GLU A 40 -14.47 3.76 -25.39
C GLU A 40 -13.11 3.54 -26.09
N GLY A 41 -12.10 3.07 -25.34
CA GLY A 41 -10.75 2.84 -25.84
C GLY A 41 -9.81 4.06 -25.87
N GLU A 42 -10.21 5.23 -25.35
CA GLU A 42 -9.31 6.39 -25.22
C GLU A 42 -8.08 6.08 -24.36
N ILE A 43 -8.27 5.28 -23.31
CA ILE A 43 -7.19 4.68 -22.52
C ILE A 43 -7.27 3.17 -22.67
N SER A 44 -6.19 2.58 -23.16
CA SER A 44 -6.09 1.12 -23.26
C SER A 44 -5.80 0.48 -21.90
N HIS A 45 -6.40 -0.68 -21.64
CA HIS A 45 -6.09 -1.51 -20.46
C HIS A 45 -4.58 -1.76 -20.32
N ASP A 46 -3.89 -1.88 -21.44
CA ASP A 46 -2.45 -2.10 -21.54
C ASP A 46 -1.63 -0.90 -21.02
N GLN A 47 -2.12 0.32 -21.23
CA GLN A 47 -1.49 1.53 -20.71
C GLN A 47 -1.59 1.60 -19.19
N ILE A 48 -2.72 1.19 -18.62
CA ILE A 48 -2.92 1.13 -17.16
C ILE A 48 -2.00 0.08 -16.56
N THR A 49 -1.92 -1.12 -17.16
CA THR A 49 -1.00 -2.17 -16.69
C THR A 49 0.46 -1.72 -16.76
N ARG A 50 0.88 -1.06 -17.85
CA ARG A 50 2.23 -0.49 -17.97
C ARG A 50 2.47 0.61 -16.95
N PHE A 51 1.47 1.44 -16.66
CA PHE A 51 1.54 2.51 -15.67
C PHE A 51 1.73 1.94 -14.26
N LEU A 52 0.94 0.94 -13.87
CA LEU A 52 1.03 0.28 -12.57
C LEU A 52 2.36 -0.46 -12.38
N ASN A 53 2.89 -1.07 -13.44
CA ASN A 53 4.19 -1.77 -13.40
C ASN A 53 5.41 -0.84 -13.58
N ARG A 54 5.21 0.47 -13.78
CA ARG A 54 6.31 1.38 -14.14
C ARG A 54 7.23 1.68 -12.97
N ASN A 55 6.67 1.81 -11.77
CA ASN A 55 7.36 2.22 -10.55
C ASN A 55 6.79 1.44 -9.37
N ASP A 56 7.58 1.29 -8.31
CA ASP A 56 7.16 0.60 -7.07
C ASP A 56 6.21 1.42 -6.19
N TYR A 57 5.78 2.62 -6.64
CA TYR A 57 4.92 3.60 -5.96
C TYR A 57 5.01 3.50 -4.42
N GLY A 58 6.13 3.95 -3.87
CA GLY A 58 6.41 3.78 -2.44
C GLY A 58 5.83 4.90 -1.57
N SER A 59 6.04 4.80 -0.25
CA SER A 59 5.65 5.85 0.71
C SER A 59 6.29 7.21 0.37
N LYS A 60 7.46 7.21 -0.29
CA LYS A 60 8.13 8.42 -0.76
C LYS A 60 7.34 9.15 -1.85
N ASP A 61 6.75 8.41 -2.78
CA ASP A 61 5.98 8.98 -3.88
C ASP A 61 4.64 9.50 -3.37
N LEU A 62 4.00 8.76 -2.46
CA LEU A 62 2.81 9.21 -1.73
C LEU A 62 3.08 10.50 -0.95
N TRP A 63 4.20 10.57 -0.23
CA TRP A 63 4.57 11.80 0.49
C TRP A 63 4.73 12.98 -0.46
N GLN A 64 5.36 12.80 -1.62
CA GLN A 64 5.51 13.88 -2.60
C GLN A 64 4.16 14.36 -3.14
N TYR A 65 3.19 13.45 -3.30
CA TYR A 65 1.84 13.78 -3.73
C TYR A 65 1.08 14.58 -2.66
N VAL A 66 1.01 14.06 -1.42
CA VAL A 66 0.16 14.63 -0.36
C VAL A 66 0.82 15.81 0.35
N LYS A 67 2.14 16.01 0.23
CA LYS A 67 2.88 17.10 0.91
C LYS A 67 2.27 18.48 0.68
N ALA A 68 1.78 18.79 -0.52
CA ALA A 68 1.15 20.08 -0.79
C ALA A 68 -0.12 20.26 0.04
N ASP A 69 -0.94 19.22 0.16
CA ASP A 69 -2.19 19.24 0.92
C ASP A 69 -1.95 19.23 2.44
N VAL A 70 -0.95 18.49 2.92
CA VAL A 70 -0.54 18.55 4.34
C VAL A 70 -0.14 19.98 4.70
N ARG A 71 0.64 20.67 3.86
CA ARG A 71 1.08 22.05 4.12
C ARG A 71 -0.05 23.07 4.07
N ARG A 72 -1.10 22.82 3.29
CA ARG A 72 -2.30 23.68 3.26
C ARG A 72 -3.12 23.60 4.54
N HIS A 73 -3.18 22.40 5.14
CA HIS A 73 -3.99 22.13 6.34
C HIS A 73 -3.18 22.18 7.65
N GLU A 74 -1.87 22.45 7.57
CA GLU A 74 -0.99 22.54 8.71
C GLU A 74 -1.42 23.69 9.64
N GLN A 75 -1.77 23.34 10.88
CA GLN A 75 -2.21 24.30 11.89
C GLN A 75 -1.11 24.56 12.92
N THR A 76 -1.04 25.79 13.43
CA THR A 76 -0.10 26.21 14.48
C THR A 76 -0.28 25.43 15.79
N LYS A 77 -1.48 24.90 16.05
CA LYS A 77 -1.79 24.10 17.25
C LYS A 77 -1.25 22.66 17.21
N GLY A 78 -0.68 22.23 16.08
CA GLY A 78 -0.20 20.86 15.88
C GLY A 78 -1.28 19.92 15.32
N GLY A 79 -0.86 18.71 14.96
CA GLY A 79 -1.73 17.64 14.45
C GLY A 79 -1.46 16.31 15.15
N VAL A 80 -2.35 15.35 14.96
CA VAL A 80 -2.23 13.99 15.50
C VAL A 80 -1.63 13.07 14.45
N LEU A 81 -0.64 12.27 14.83
CA LEU A 81 -0.12 11.20 13.98
C LEU A 81 -0.84 9.90 14.34
N ILE A 82 -1.52 9.30 13.35
CA ILE A 82 -2.27 8.06 13.49
C ILE A 82 -1.53 6.97 12.71
N ILE A 83 -1.19 5.89 13.40
CA ILE A 83 -0.51 4.73 12.82
C ILE A 83 -1.34 3.50 13.16
N ASP A 84 -1.76 2.76 12.13
CA ASP A 84 -2.59 1.56 12.28
C ASP A 84 -2.19 0.48 11.28
N ASP A 85 -2.26 -0.78 11.69
CA ASP A 85 -1.96 -1.94 10.84
C ASP A 85 -3.23 -2.71 10.48
N ALA A 86 -3.42 -2.96 9.18
CA ALA A 86 -4.55 -3.72 8.65
C ALA A 86 -4.04 -5.01 7.98
N ILE A 87 -4.77 -6.11 8.18
CA ILE A 87 -4.50 -7.39 7.52
C ILE A 87 -5.61 -7.66 6.52
N GLU A 88 -5.28 -7.62 5.23
CA GLU A 88 -6.17 -7.99 4.15
C GLU A 88 -6.05 -9.49 3.87
N GLU A 89 -7.11 -10.25 4.14
CA GLU A 89 -7.08 -11.71 4.07
C GLU A 89 -7.10 -12.20 2.62
N LYS A 90 -6.12 -13.05 2.28
CA LYS A 90 -6.04 -13.70 0.97
C LYS A 90 -5.89 -15.20 1.14
N PRO A 91 -6.98 -15.91 1.53
CA PRO A 91 -6.92 -17.33 1.88
C PRO A 91 -6.54 -18.23 0.69
N TYR A 92 -6.91 -17.82 -0.54
CA TYR A 92 -6.73 -18.62 -1.76
C TYR A 92 -5.49 -18.25 -2.58
N THR A 93 -4.73 -17.22 -2.19
CA THR A 93 -3.53 -16.79 -2.92
C THR A 93 -2.31 -17.56 -2.41
N ASP A 94 -1.34 -17.88 -3.27
CA ASP A 94 -0.11 -18.55 -2.84
C ASP A 94 0.73 -17.68 -1.88
N GLU A 95 1.55 -18.33 -1.05
CA GLU A 95 2.44 -17.61 -0.13
C GLU A 95 3.59 -16.96 -0.90
N ASN A 96 3.85 -15.69 -0.59
CA ASN A 96 4.96 -14.92 -1.13
C ASN A 96 5.60 -14.07 -0.01
N GLU A 97 6.62 -13.26 -0.28
CA GLU A 97 7.21 -12.32 0.69
C GLU A 97 6.16 -11.36 1.28
N ILE A 98 5.20 -10.96 0.45
CA ILE A 98 4.09 -10.06 0.81
C ILE A 98 2.88 -10.82 1.39
N VAL A 99 2.50 -11.93 0.77
CA VAL A 99 1.35 -12.75 1.22
C VAL A 99 1.85 -13.79 2.21
N SER A 100 1.69 -13.52 3.50
CA SER A 100 2.24 -14.38 4.56
C SER A 100 1.25 -14.62 5.70
N TRP A 101 1.61 -15.47 6.65
CA TRP A 101 0.83 -15.69 7.86
C TRP A 101 1.08 -14.59 8.88
N HIS A 102 0.05 -13.81 9.19
CA HIS A 102 0.07 -12.74 10.19
C HIS A 102 -0.86 -13.09 11.37
N PHE A 103 -0.44 -12.78 12.60
CA PHE A 103 -1.32 -12.94 13.75
C PHE A 103 -2.27 -11.75 13.82
N SER A 104 -3.57 -11.98 13.66
CA SER A 104 -4.58 -10.94 13.83
C SER A 104 -5.03 -10.91 15.30
N HIS A 105 -4.76 -9.80 15.98
CA HIS A 105 -5.24 -9.59 17.34
C HIS A 105 -6.77 -9.48 17.41
N ALA A 106 -7.40 -8.93 16.36
CA ALA A 106 -8.86 -8.84 16.27
C ALA A 106 -9.54 -10.22 16.22
N LYS A 107 -8.94 -11.20 15.52
CA LYS A 107 -9.51 -12.56 15.37
C LYS A 107 -8.91 -13.59 16.32
N GLY A 108 -7.86 -13.23 17.07
CA GLY A 108 -7.14 -14.13 17.98
C GLY A 108 -6.43 -15.32 17.30
N ARG A 109 -6.25 -15.28 15.98
CA ARG A 109 -5.70 -16.40 15.18
C ARG A 109 -4.73 -15.89 14.11
N CYS A 110 -3.88 -16.80 13.62
CA CYS A 110 -3.05 -16.53 12.45
C CYS A 110 -3.90 -16.59 11.19
N VAL A 111 -3.82 -15.54 10.38
CA VAL A 111 -4.51 -15.44 9.10
C VAL A 111 -3.50 -15.17 8.00
N LYS A 112 -3.75 -15.79 6.84
CA LYS A 112 -2.97 -15.58 5.64
C LYS A 112 -3.48 -14.35 4.91
N GLY A 113 -2.59 -13.42 4.61
CA GLY A 113 -2.97 -12.15 4.00
C GLY A 113 -1.79 -11.22 3.78
N ILE A 114 -2.13 -9.98 3.47
CA ILE A 114 -1.18 -8.88 3.30
C ILE A 114 -1.33 -7.98 4.53
N ASN A 115 -0.24 -7.71 5.24
CA ASN A 115 -0.26 -6.73 6.33
C ASN A 115 0.23 -5.38 5.80
N ILE A 116 -0.60 -4.35 5.97
CA ILE A 116 -0.34 -2.99 5.54
C ILE A 116 -0.30 -2.11 6.79
N LEU A 117 0.85 -1.48 7.02
CA LEU A 117 0.99 -0.42 8.00
C LEU A 117 0.64 0.92 7.34
N SER A 118 -0.38 1.59 7.85
CA SER A 118 -0.84 2.88 7.35
C SER A 118 -0.44 4.00 8.31
N CYS A 119 -0.08 5.15 7.76
CA CYS A 119 0.30 6.35 8.50
C CYS A 119 -0.49 7.55 7.98
N LEU A 120 -1.31 8.11 8.87
CA LEU A 120 -2.22 9.22 8.61
C LEU A 120 -1.87 10.39 9.52
N VAL A 121 -1.98 11.61 9.03
CA VAL A 121 -1.99 12.81 9.88
C VAL A 121 -3.41 13.33 9.98
N GLY A 122 -3.89 13.44 11.22
CA GLY A 122 -5.15 14.07 11.56
C GLY A 122 -4.94 15.52 11.96
N TYR A 123 -5.58 16.42 11.24
CA TYR A 123 -5.94 17.74 11.73
C TYR A 123 -7.42 17.73 12.13
N VAL A 124 -7.89 18.76 12.84
CA VAL A 124 -9.18 18.76 13.56
C VAL A 124 -10.35 18.17 12.76
N GLU A 125 -10.45 18.46 11.46
CA GLU A 125 -11.55 17.99 10.60
C GLU A 125 -11.10 17.12 9.42
N ILE A 126 -9.81 16.83 9.28
CA ILE A 126 -9.28 16.12 8.10
C ILE A 126 -8.17 15.15 8.47
N ALA A 127 -8.21 13.95 7.88
CA ALA A 127 -7.13 12.97 7.96
C ALA A 127 -6.51 12.77 6.57
N LEU A 128 -5.19 12.95 6.47
CA LEU A 128 -4.44 12.83 5.22
C LEU A 128 -3.44 11.66 5.29
N PRO A 129 -3.37 10.78 4.28
CA PRO A 129 -2.41 9.69 4.24
C PRO A 129 -1.01 10.22 3.94
N ILE A 130 -0.08 10.03 4.88
CA ILE A 130 1.32 10.44 4.72
C ILE A 130 2.16 9.32 4.11
N GLY A 131 1.85 8.09 4.48
CA GLY A 131 2.66 6.94 4.12
C GLY A 131 1.92 5.63 4.35
N TYR A 132 2.36 4.62 3.63
CA TYR A 132 2.04 3.23 3.95
C TYR A 132 3.29 2.38 3.74
N GLU A 133 3.32 1.24 4.41
CA GLU A 133 4.34 0.24 4.22
C GLU A 133 3.69 -1.14 4.21
N VAL A 134 4.05 -1.96 3.23
CA VAL A 134 3.59 -3.35 3.16
C VAL A 134 4.63 -4.19 3.90
N ILE A 135 4.20 -4.85 4.98
CA ILE A 135 5.11 -5.64 5.82
C ILE A 135 5.44 -6.96 5.11
N SER A 136 6.63 -7.03 4.52
CA SER A 136 7.19 -8.29 4.02
C SER A 136 7.81 -9.11 5.16
N LYS A 137 7.70 -10.43 5.09
CA LYS A 137 8.37 -11.35 6.03
C LYS A 137 9.31 -12.26 5.27
N ASP A 138 10.57 -11.89 5.26
CA ASP A 138 11.64 -12.63 4.54
C ASP A 138 12.31 -13.70 5.41
N LEU A 139 11.76 -13.98 6.60
CA LEU A 139 12.31 -14.97 7.52
C LEU A 139 11.83 -16.37 7.14
N HIS A 140 12.68 -17.09 6.40
CA HIS A 140 12.52 -18.50 6.12
C HIS A 140 13.04 -19.32 7.32
N PHE A 141 12.15 -20.05 8.00
CA PHE A 141 12.57 -21.01 9.02
C PHE A 141 12.65 -22.40 8.40
N CYS A 142 13.82 -23.02 8.48
CA CYS A 142 14.03 -24.40 8.08
C CYS A 142 14.13 -25.27 9.33
N ASP A 143 13.29 -26.30 9.40
CA ASP A 143 13.33 -27.28 10.48
C ASP A 143 14.54 -28.21 10.25
N VAL A 144 15.58 -28.09 11.09
CA VAL A 144 16.90 -28.74 10.92
C VAL A 144 16.80 -30.26 10.78
N LYS A 145 15.75 -30.89 11.33
CA LYS A 145 15.53 -32.34 11.24
C LYS A 145 14.82 -32.78 9.96
N THR A 146 14.00 -31.93 9.35
CA THR A 146 13.15 -32.32 8.21
C THR A 146 13.48 -31.61 6.91
N ARG A 147 14.38 -30.59 6.93
CA ARG A 147 14.73 -29.71 5.80
C ARG A 147 13.51 -29.08 5.10
N LYS A 148 12.33 -29.08 5.75
CA LYS A 148 11.13 -28.45 5.23
C LYS A 148 11.07 -27.02 5.73
N GLU A 149 10.94 -26.09 4.80
CA GLU A 149 10.67 -24.69 5.13
C GLU A 149 9.27 -24.58 5.73
N LYS A 150 9.18 -23.95 6.90
CA LYS A 150 7.92 -23.60 7.55
C LYS A 150 7.95 -22.12 7.88
N ARG A 151 6.99 -21.36 7.42
CA ARG A 151 6.85 -19.95 7.82
C ARG A 151 6.06 -19.88 9.13
N HIS A 152 6.72 -19.47 10.20
CA HIS A 152 6.12 -19.44 11.54
C HIS A 152 5.40 -18.11 11.79
N CYS A 153 4.17 -18.18 12.28
CA CYS A 153 3.43 -17.02 12.76
C CYS A 153 3.95 -16.65 14.16
N TYR A 154 4.67 -15.53 14.30
CA TYR A 154 4.98 -14.96 15.61
C TYR A 154 3.80 -14.12 16.12
N LYS A 155 3.39 -14.35 17.38
CA LYS A 155 2.78 -13.27 18.17
C LYS A 155 3.89 -12.26 18.43
N ARG A 156 3.88 -11.10 17.76
CA ARG A 156 4.68 -9.97 18.23
C ARG A 156 4.04 -9.52 19.55
N PHE A 157 4.66 -9.89 20.67
CA PHE A 157 4.38 -9.21 21.93
C PHE A 157 4.73 -7.74 21.69
N ARG A 158 3.71 -6.88 21.68
CA ARG A 158 3.89 -5.43 21.75
C ARG A 158 4.61 -5.19 23.08
N GLN A 159 5.93 -4.99 23.07
CA GLN A 159 6.62 -4.39 24.20
C GLN A 159 5.98 -3.01 24.34
N ARG A 160 5.09 -2.86 25.33
CA ARG A 160 4.61 -1.56 25.76
C ARG A 160 5.84 -0.79 26.22
N CYS A 161 6.09 0.37 25.62
CA CYS A 161 6.89 1.42 26.24
C CYS A 161 6.16 1.94 27.48
#